data_AF-A0A962ZBC3-F1
#
_entry.id   AF-A0A962ZBC3-F1
#
_cell.length_a   1.000
_cell.length_b   1.000
_cell.length_c   1.000
_cell.angle_alpha   90.00
_cell.angle_beta   90.00
_cell.angle_gamma   90.00
#
_symmetry.space_group_name_H-M   'P 1'
#
loop_
_entity.id
_entity.type
_entity.pdbx_description
1 polymer ?
#
loop_
_entity_poly.entity_id
_entity_poly.type
_entity_poly.pdbx_seq_one_letter_code
_entity_poly.pdbx_strand_id
1 'polypeptide(L)' 'MATIGTFKKTANGEFTGEIVTLTLQARGIRIIPQDNRNSDNAPSHRVLAGRAEIGACWHRTST' A
#
# COMPACT_ATOMS: atom_id res chain seq x y z
N MET A 1 6.85 -18.56 7.97
CA MET A 1 6.87 -17.24 7.30
C MET A 1 5.52 -16.60 7.56
N ALA A 2 5.48 -15.41 8.19
CA ALA A 2 4.22 -14.76 8.56
C ALA A 2 3.79 -13.79 7.46
N THR A 3 2.58 -13.96 6.94
CA THR A 3 1.99 -13.08 5.94
C THR A 3 1.25 -11.94 6.65
N ILE A 4 1.75 -10.71 6.51
CA ILE A 4 1.20 -9.52 7.17
C ILE A 4 0.00 -8.93 6.41
N GLY A 5 -0.35 -9.50 5.26
CA GLY A 5 -1.49 -9.08 4.45
C GLY A 5 -1.44 -9.67 3.05
N THR A 6 -2.59 -9.69 2.37
CA THR A 6 -2.69 -10.10 0.98
C THR A 6 -3.28 -8.97 0.15
N PHE A 7 -2.72 -8.76 -1.03
CA PHE A 7 -3.11 -7.69 -1.94
C PHE A 7 -3.31 -8.24 -3.34
N LYS A 8 -4.39 -7.80 -3.97
CA LYS A 8 -4.67 -8.06 -5.38
C LYS A 8 -4.38 -6.79 -6.18
N LYS A 9 -3.55 -6.92 -7.21
CA LYS A 9 -3.33 -5.86 -8.19
C LYS A 9 -4.61 -5.68 -9.03
N THR A 10 -5.05 -4.44 -9.18
CA THR A 10 -6.18 -4.06 -10.04
C THR A 10 -5.69 -3.39 -11.32
N ALA A 11 -6.60 -3.23 -12.29
CA ALA A 11 -6.26 -2.79 -13.65
C ALA A 11 -5.59 -1.41 -13.72
N ASN A 12 -5.81 -0.54 -12.72
CA ASN A 12 -5.32 0.84 -12.73
C ASN A 12 -3.99 1.02 -11.98
N GLY A 13 -3.27 -0.07 -11.67
CA GLY A 13 -2.05 0.00 -10.86
C GLY A 13 -2.31 0.19 -9.36
N GLU A 14 -3.58 0.19 -8.93
CA GLU A 14 -3.93 0.15 -7.52
C GLU A 14 -3.84 -1.28 -6.98
N PHE A 15 -3.49 -1.43 -5.70
CA PHE A 15 -3.57 -2.70 -5.01
C PHE A 15 -4.68 -2.65 -3.96
N THR A 16 -5.54 -3.66 -3.95
CA THR A 16 -6.64 -3.75 -2.98
C THR A 16 -6.51 -5.02 -2.16
N GLY A 17 -6.68 -4.94 -0.86
CA GLY A 17 -6.45 -6.09 0.00
C GLY A 17 -6.72 -5.86 1.47
N GLU A 18 -6.02 -6.62 2.30
CA GLU A 18 -6.09 -6.54 3.74
C GLU A 18 -4.71 -6.62 4.38
N ILE A 19 -4.57 -5.94 5.51
CA ILE A 19 -3.40 -6.00 6.39
C ILE A 19 -3.84 -6.70 7.67
N VAL A 20 -3.14 -7.78 8.01
CA VAL A 20 -3.34 -8.56 9.22
C VAL A 20 -2.01 -8.60 9.97
N THR A 21 -1.93 -7.73 10.99
CA THR A 21 -0.84 -7.73 11.98
C THR A 21 -1.36 -8.23 13.32
N LEU A 22 -0.47 -8.40 14.30
CA LEU A 22 -0.85 -8.82 15.65
C LEU A 22 -1.84 -7.86 16.33
N THR A 23 -1.77 -6.55 16.02
CA THR A 23 -2.55 -5.50 16.70
C THR A 23 -3.54 -4.77 15.79
N LEU A 24 -3.40 -4.90 14.47
CA LEU A 24 -4.23 -4.22 13.47
C LEU A 24 -4.70 -5.22 12.42
N GLN A 25 -6.04 -5.35 12.32
CA GLN A 25 -6.72 -6.05 11.23
C GLN A 25 -7.49 -5.02 10.41
N ALA A 26 -6.89 -4.58 9.30
CA ALA A 26 -7.50 -3.58 8.42
C ALA A 26 -7.88 -4.24 7.09
N ARG A 27 -9.18 -4.27 6.80
CA ARG A 27 -9.75 -4.81 5.55
C ARG A 27 -10.11 -3.68 4.60
N GLY A 28 -10.07 -3.95 3.30
CA GLY A 28 -10.39 -2.95 2.27
C GLY A 28 -9.33 -1.87 2.16
N ILE A 29 -8.07 -2.25 2.39
CA ILE A 29 -6.93 -1.36 2.15
C ILE A 29 -6.77 -1.16 0.66
N ARG A 30 -6.52 0.08 0.26
CA ARG A 30 -6.23 0.48 -1.13
C ARG A 30 -4.86 1.15 -1.16
N ILE A 31 -3.97 0.63 -1.98
CA ILE A 31 -2.68 1.21 -2.28
C ILE A 31 -2.82 1.91 -3.62
N ILE A 32 -2.74 3.24 -3.63
CA ILE A 32 -2.90 4.06 -4.82
C ILE A 32 -1.55 4.61 -5.28
N PRO A 33 -1.26 4.64 -6.58
CA PRO A 33 -0.06 5.30 -7.08
C PRO A 33 -0.12 6.80 -6.79
N GLN A 34 1.04 7.38 -6.48
CA GLN A 34 1.17 8.82 -6.35
C GLN A 34 1.88 9.38 -7.59
N ASP A 35 1.14 10.08 -8.44
CA ASP A 35 1.67 10.64 -9.70
C ASP A 35 2.65 11.81 -9.47
N ASN A 36 2.49 12.54 -8.37
CA ASN A 36 3.31 13.73 -8.08
C ASN A 36 4.47 13.38 -7.13
N ARG A 37 5.49 12.69 -7.64
CA ARG A 37 6.74 12.42 -6.91
C ARG A 37 7.71 13.59 -7.12
N ASN A 38 7.85 14.44 -6.10
CA ASN A 38 8.78 15.58 -6.13
C ASN A 38 10.27 15.19 -5.97
N SER A 39 10.57 13.96 -5.58
CA SER A 39 11.93 13.47 -5.32
C SER A 39 12.00 11.96 -5.50
N ASP A 40 13.18 11.42 -5.81
CA ASP A 40 13.39 9.97 -5.96
C ASP A 40 13.07 9.20 -4.67
N ASN A 41 13.31 9.84 -3.52
CA ASN A 41 12.95 9.34 -2.18
C ASN A 41 11.47 9.53 -1.82
N ALA A 42 10.66 10.21 -2.64
CA ALA A 42 9.24 10.39 -2.35
C ALA A 42 8.49 9.05 -2.44
N PRO A 43 7.40 8.85 -1.68
CA PRO A 43 6.58 7.63 -1.76
C PRO A 43 6.13 7.34 -3.20
N SER A 44 6.21 6.07 -3.63
CA SER A 44 5.61 5.63 -4.90
C SER A 44 4.10 5.49 -4.81
N HIS A 45 3.62 5.06 -3.64
CA HIS A 45 2.21 4.80 -3.40
C HIS A 45 1.80 5.27 -2.02
N ARG A 46 0.50 5.54 -1.84
CA ARG A 46 -0.12 5.84 -0.56
C ARG A 46 -1.10 4.74 -0.19
N VAL A 47 -1.19 4.44 1.09
CA VAL A 47 -2.03 3.37 1.64
C VAL A 47 -3.23 3.97 2.33
N LEU A 48 -4.42 3.61 1.87
CA LEU A 48 -5.70 4.11 2.35
C LEU A 48 -6.49 2.97 2.98
N ALA A 49 -7.04 3.20 4.17
CA ALA A 49 -8.07 2.37 4.79
C ALA A 49 -9.42 3.08 4.67
N GLY A 50 -10.23 2.67 3.67
CA GLY A 50 -11.46 3.38 3.33
C GLY A 50 -11.18 4.81 2.87
N ARG A 51 -11.45 5.80 3.75
CA ARG A 51 -11.21 7.24 3.51
C ARG A 51 -10.00 7.81 4.25
N ALA A 52 -9.41 7.05 5.16
CA ALA A 52 -8.28 7.50 5.96
C ALA A 52 -6.97 7.04 5.31
N GLU A 53 -5.98 7.93 5.28
CA GLU A 53 -4.62 7.54 4.93
C GLU A 53 -3.90 6.95 6.14
N ILE A 54 -3.32 5.77 5.94
CA ILE A 54 -2.67 5.00 7.02
C ILE A 54 -1.19 4.74 6.75
N GLY A 55 -0.67 5.11 5.57
CA GLY A 55 0.74 4.91 5.28
C GLY A 55 1.18 5.26 3.86
N ALA A 56 2.47 5.01 3.62
CA ALA A 56 3.19 5.27 2.38
C ALA A 56 4.02 4.04 1.98
N CYS A 57 4.21 3.83 0.68
CA CYS A 57 4.98 2.70 0.15
C CYS A 57 5.94 3.15 -0.95
N TRP A 58 7.03 2.39 -1.10
CA TRP A 58 8.03 2.54 -2.14
C TRP A 58 8.15 1.24 -2.94
N HIS A 59 8.51 1.34 -4.21
CA HIS A 59 8.94 0.16 -4.95
C HIS A 59 10.22 -0.39 -4.32
N ARG A 60 10.27 -1.72 -4.17
CA ARG A 60 11.48 -2.40 -3.72
C ARG A 60 12.57 -2.20 -4.76
N THR A 61 13.69 -1.60 -4.36
CA THR A 61 14.86 -1.36 -5.21
C THR A 61 15.97 -2.40 -5.01
N SER A 62 15.94 -3.15 -3.91
CA SER A 62 16.89 -4.23 -3.65
C SER A 62 16.44 -5.52 -4.35
N THR A 63 17.33 -6.08 -5.16
CA THR A 63 17.30 -7.48 -5.61
C THR A 63 17.31 -8.41 -4.41
#